data_AF-A0A2D8YDE4-F1
#
_entry.id   AF-A0A2D8YDE4-F1
#
_cell.length_a   1.000
_cell.length_b   1.000
_cell.length_c   1.000
_cell.angle_alpha   90.00
_cell.angle_beta   90.00
_cell.angle_gamma   90.00
#
_symmetry.space_group_name_H-M   'P 1'
#
loop_
_entity.id
_entity.type
_entity.pdbx_description
1 polymer ?
#
loop_
_entity_poly.entity_id
_entity_poly.type
_entity_poly.pdbx_seq_one_letter_code
_entity_poly.pdbx_strand_id
1 'polypeptide(L)'
;MSSDVLAKAWSFAFAVLTLAGCMSGGAGKGADAPPEWFKERRAELRRQGFPELGEVRSQIDPARNRAALATTAKQNVGLKKALLNDPRAEPTYLTPQEIAAWGEKMRAGIEARNVEADFLTDQEVASLRARFDRPRARR
;
A
#
# COMPACT_ATOMS: atom_id res chain seq x y z
N MET A 1 -1.31 30.24 -44.84
CA MET A 1 -0.35 29.46 -44.03
C MET A 1 -1.01 29.17 -42.70
N SER A 2 -1.45 27.91 -42.52
CA SER A 2 -2.39 27.52 -41.47
C SER A 2 -1.76 27.49 -40.07
N SER A 3 -2.50 28.03 -39.11
CA SER A 3 -2.26 28.04 -37.66
C SER A 3 -2.00 26.64 -37.05
N ASP A 4 -2.33 25.58 -37.78
CA ASP A 4 -2.17 24.19 -37.35
C ASP A 4 -0.70 23.74 -37.27
N VAL A 5 0.20 24.35 -38.05
CA VAL A 5 1.63 24.00 -38.04
C VAL A 5 2.31 24.55 -36.78
N LEU A 6 1.89 25.72 -36.31
CA LEU A 6 2.41 26.36 -35.09
C LEU A 6 1.95 25.63 -33.82
N ALA A 7 0.70 25.17 -33.75
CA ALA A 7 0.17 24.43 -32.61
C ALA A 7 0.83 23.04 -32.45
N LYS A 8 1.12 22.38 -33.58
CA LYS A 8 1.84 21.09 -33.59
C LYS A 8 3.30 21.25 -33.18
N ALA A 9 3.98 22.30 -33.64
CA ALA A 9 5.36 22.59 -33.25
C ALA A 9 5.48 22.88 -31.74
N TRP A 10 4.49 23.55 -31.15
CA TRP A 10 4.49 23.85 -29.71
C TRP A 10 4.23 22.62 -28.83
N SER A 11 3.39 21.70 -29.31
CA SER A 11 3.12 20.43 -28.62
C SER A 11 4.33 19.48 -28.63
N PHE A 12 5.12 19.46 -29.70
CA PHE A 12 6.35 18.68 -29.78
C PHE A 12 7.47 19.24 -28.88
N ALA A 13 7.57 20.57 -28.75
CA ALA A 13 8.57 21.20 -27.88
C ALA A 13 8.34 20.87 -26.39
N PHE A 14 7.07 20.78 -25.95
CA PHE A 14 6.74 20.45 -24.56
C PHE A 14 6.98 18.96 -24.23
N ALA A 15 6.76 18.06 -25.20
CA ALA A 15 7.04 16.63 -25.05
C ALA A 15 8.56 16.35 -24.91
N VAL A 16 9.42 17.09 -25.63
CA VAL A 16 10.88 16.93 -25.51
C VAL A 16 11.42 17.50 -24.19
N LEU A 17 10.81 18.57 -23.66
CA LEU A 17 11.25 19.19 -22.40
C LEU A 17 10.92 18.33 -21.16
N THR A 18 9.91 17.46 -21.24
CA THR A 18 9.47 16.60 -20.12
C THR A 18 10.21 15.26 -20.07
N LEU A 19 10.80 14.80 -21.17
CA LEU A 19 11.60 13.58 -21.23
C LEU A 19 13.06 13.76 -20.79
N ALA A 20 13.58 14.99 -20.75
CA ALA A 20 14.91 15.29 -20.22
C ALA A 20 14.98 15.28 -18.68
N GLY A 21 13.83 15.25 -17.98
CA GLY A 21 13.76 15.31 -16.52
C GLY A 21 13.83 13.97 -15.79
N CYS A 22 13.77 12.83 -16.50
CA CYS A 22 13.73 11.50 -15.87
C CYS A 22 15.06 10.72 -15.94
N MET A 23 16.16 11.37 -16.32
CA MET A 23 17.48 10.71 -16.42
C MET A 23 18.59 11.55 -15.76
N SER A 24 18.31 12.11 -14.58
CA SER A 24 19.34 12.65 -13.67
C SER A 24 19.65 11.67 -12.54
N GLY A 25 19.74 10.38 -12.85
CA GLY A 25 20.38 9.38 -12.00
C GLY A 25 21.85 9.23 -12.38
N GLY A 26 22.62 10.32 -12.38
CA GLY A 26 23.98 10.34 -12.92
C GLY A 26 24.91 11.29 -12.16
N ALA A 27 25.58 10.73 -11.16
CA ALA A 27 26.86 11.14 -10.58
C ALA A 27 27.34 12.58 -10.84
N GLY A 28 26.94 13.52 -9.97
CA GLY A 28 27.40 14.91 -10.00
C GLY A 28 27.88 15.39 -8.63
N LYS A 29 29.18 15.20 -8.35
CA LYS A 29 30.03 15.95 -7.40
C LYS A 29 29.45 16.24 -6.00
N GLY A 30 29.15 15.16 -5.29
CA GLY A 30 28.86 15.15 -3.86
C GLY A 30 28.89 13.70 -3.39
N ALA A 31 30.01 13.01 -3.61
CA ALA A 31 30.16 11.65 -3.11
C ALA A 31 30.44 11.74 -1.61
N ASP A 32 29.39 12.01 -0.83
CA ASP A 32 29.39 11.66 0.58
C ASP A 32 29.83 10.21 0.65
N ALA A 33 30.88 9.94 1.43
CA ALA A 33 31.34 8.59 1.64
C ALA A 33 30.12 7.73 2.00
N PRO A 34 29.95 6.55 1.38
CA PRO A 34 28.82 5.71 1.70
C PRO A 34 28.82 5.49 3.22
N PRO A 35 27.66 5.61 3.90
CA PRO A 35 27.57 5.45 5.33
C PRO A 35 28.26 4.17 5.80
N GLU A 36 28.82 4.12 7.00
CA GLU A 36 29.61 2.97 7.44
C GLU A 36 28.85 1.63 7.33
N TRP A 37 27.54 1.62 7.56
CA TRP A 37 26.68 0.45 7.38
C TRP A 37 26.68 -0.11 5.93
N PHE A 38 26.97 0.73 4.92
CA PHE A 38 27.03 0.32 3.52
C PHE A 38 28.28 -0.52 3.22
N LYS A 39 29.41 -0.24 3.89
CA LYS A 39 30.60 -1.07 3.78
C LYS A 39 30.34 -2.46 4.36
N GLU A 40 29.65 -2.53 5.49
CA GLU A 40 29.27 -3.76 6.19
C GLU A 40 28.30 -4.62 5.36
N ARG A 41 27.35 -3.99 4.66
CA ARG A 41 26.33 -4.68 3.84
C ARG A 41 26.70 -4.91 2.38
N ARG A 42 27.93 -4.60 1.99
CA ARG A 42 28.37 -4.71 0.59
C ARG A 42 28.36 -6.16 0.09
N ALA A 43 28.57 -7.14 0.98
CA ALA A 43 28.48 -8.56 0.65
C ALA A 43 27.04 -8.99 0.35
N GLU A 44 26.07 -8.49 1.13
CA GLU A 44 24.65 -8.80 0.93
C GLU A 44 24.16 -8.29 -0.44
N LEU A 45 24.54 -7.05 -0.78
CA LEU A 45 24.19 -6.44 -2.06
C LEU A 45 24.77 -7.17 -3.28
N ARG A 46 25.92 -7.82 -3.11
CA ARG A 46 26.56 -8.65 -4.15
C ARG A 46 26.00 -10.06 -4.22
N ARG A 47 24.96 -10.38 -3.45
CA ARG A 47 24.40 -11.72 -3.29
C ARG A 47 25.42 -12.78 -2.86
N GLN A 48 26.52 -12.37 -2.24
CA GLN A 48 27.56 -13.30 -1.78
C GLN A 48 27.07 -13.97 -0.50
N GLY A 49 26.85 -15.30 -0.53
CA GLY A 49 26.46 -16.10 0.63
C GLY A 49 24.96 -16.32 0.80
N PHE A 50 24.11 -15.86 -0.12
CA PHE A 50 22.71 -16.29 -0.14
C PHE A 50 22.57 -17.57 -0.97
N PRO A 51 21.79 -18.56 -0.51
CA PRO A 51 21.45 -19.70 -1.35
C PRO A 51 20.70 -19.19 -2.59
N GLU A 52 21.03 -19.75 -3.76
CA GLU A 52 20.20 -19.53 -4.94
C GLU A 52 18.80 -20.05 -4.64
N LEU A 53 17.83 -19.13 -4.57
CA LEU A 53 16.43 -19.51 -4.52
C LEU A 53 16.15 -20.23 -5.83
N GLY A 54 15.90 -21.53 -5.75
CA GLY A 54 15.74 -22.40 -6.92
C GLY A 54 14.85 -21.76 -7.97
N GLU A 55 15.21 -21.97 -9.24
CA GLU A 55 14.49 -21.44 -10.39
C GLU A 55 12.99 -21.70 -10.24
N VAL A 56 12.20 -20.62 -10.10
CA VAL A 56 10.75 -20.72 -10.08
C VAL A 56 10.34 -21.16 -11.48
N ARG A 57 10.07 -22.47 -11.67
CA ARG A 57 9.52 -22.99 -12.92
C ARG A 57 8.22 -22.25 -13.23
N SER A 58 8.29 -21.28 -14.13
CA SER A 58 7.14 -20.57 -14.65
C SER A 58 6.41 -21.45 -15.67
N GLN A 59 5.75 -22.51 -15.20
CA GLN A 59 4.76 -23.23 -15.99
C GLN A 59 3.49 -22.38 -16.09
N ILE A 60 3.62 -21.21 -16.72
CA ILE A 60 2.53 -20.30 -17.02
C ILE A 60 1.88 -20.85 -18.29
N ASP A 61 0.78 -21.58 -18.13
CA ASP A 61 -0.11 -21.90 -19.26
C ASP A 61 -0.98 -20.67 -19.57
N PRO A 62 -0.74 -19.98 -20.71
CA PRO A 62 -1.48 -18.78 -21.05
C PRO A 62 -2.98 -19.04 -21.29
N ALA A 63 -3.38 -20.25 -21.69
CA ALA A 63 -4.79 -20.59 -21.89
C ALA A 63 -5.52 -20.72 -20.54
N ARG A 64 -4.92 -21.43 -19.58
CA ARG A 64 -5.43 -21.53 -18.21
C ARG A 64 -5.56 -20.17 -17.53
N ASN A 65 -4.60 -19.28 -17.73
CA ASN A 65 -4.64 -17.92 -17.17
C ASN A 65 -5.73 -17.05 -17.77
N ARG A 66 -5.96 -17.11 -19.09
CA ARG A 66 -7.08 -16.35 -19.71
C ARG A 66 -8.44 -16.83 -19.19
N ALA A 67 -8.62 -18.15 -19.03
CA ALA A 67 -9.84 -18.72 -18.47
C ALA A 67 -10.07 -18.30 -17.00
N ALA A 68 -9.00 -18.29 -16.19
CA ALA A 68 -9.05 -17.79 -14.82
C ALA A 68 -9.42 -16.30 -14.77
N LEU A 69 -8.79 -15.45 -15.58
CA LEU A 69 -9.09 -14.02 -15.67
C LEU A 69 -10.55 -13.75 -16.08
N ALA A 70 -11.07 -14.48 -17.07
CA ALA A 70 -12.46 -14.35 -17.50
C ALA A 70 -13.45 -14.75 -16.37
N THR A 71 -13.10 -15.77 -15.59
CA THR A 71 -13.90 -16.20 -14.43
C THR A 71 -13.88 -15.14 -13.33
N THR A 72 -12.70 -14.62 -12.98
CA THR A 72 -12.55 -13.53 -12.01
C THR A 72 -13.29 -12.27 -12.45
N ALA A 73 -13.25 -11.92 -13.73
CA ALA A 73 -13.99 -10.77 -14.26
C ALA A 73 -15.50 -10.91 -14.06
N LYS A 74 -16.07 -12.09 -14.32
CA LYS A 74 -17.50 -12.38 -14.07
C LYS A 74 -17.84 -12.31 -12.58
N GLN A 75 -16.98 -12.88 -11.71
CA GLN A 75 -17.16 -12.81 -10.26
C GLN A 75 -17.13 -11.36 -9.76
N ASN A 76 -16.20 -10.54 -10.25
CA ASN A 76 -16.10 -9.12 -9.89
C ASN A 76 -17.33 -8.32 -10.30
N VAL A 77 -17.92 -8.62 -11.47
CA VAL A 77 -19.19 -8.01 -11.88
C VAL A 77 -20.33 -8.43 -10.94
N GLY A 78 -20.37 -9.70 -10.53
CA GLY A 78 -21.35 -10.20 -9.55
C GLY A 78 -21.21 -9.50 -8.19
N LEU A 79 -19.98 -9.40 -7.68
CA LEU A 79 -19.69 -8.71 -6.41
C LEU A 79 -20.01 -7.22 -6.46
N LYS A 80 -19.68 -6.53 -7.57
CA LYS A 80 -20.02 -5.13 -7.75
C LYS A 80 -21.54 -4.92 -7.77
N LYS A 81 -22.29 -5.79 -8.45
CA LYS A 81 -23.76 -5.76 -8.43
C LYS A 81 -24.31 -6.02 -7.03
N ALA A 82 -23.77 -7.00 -6.31
CA ALA A 82 -24.17 -7.30 -4.95
C ALA A 82 -23.92 -6.11 -4.01
N LEU A 83 -22.75 -5.46 -4.13
CA LEU A 83 -22.42 -4.26 -3.36
C LEU A 83 -23.37 -3.12 -3.68
N LEU A 84 -23.62 -2.81 -4.95
CA LEU A 84 -24.49 -1.70 -5.33
C LEU A 84 -25.97 -1.91 -4.97
N ASN A 85 -26.39 -3.15 -4.78
CA ASN A 85 -27.75 -3.50 -4.36
C ASN A 85 -27.87 -3.70 -2.83
N ASP A 86 -26.78 -3.57 -2.08
CA ASP A 86 -26.81 -3.67 -0.63
C ASP A 86 -27.44 -2.39 -0.04
N PRO A 87 -28.48 -2.48 0.81
CA PRO A 87 -29.05 -1.31 1.50
C PRO A 87 -28.04 -0.48 2.31
N ARG A 88 -26.90 -1.08 2.69
CA ARG A 88 -25.80 -0.40 3.39
C ARG A 88 -24.82 0.32 2.46
N ALA A 89 -24.93 0.10 1.15
CA ALA A 89 -24.11 0.76 0.14
C ALA A 89 -24.75 2.04 -0.41
N GLU A 90 -25.84 2.53 0.21
CA GLU A 90 -26.39 3.85 -0.11
C GLU A 90 -25.28 4.90 0.00
N PRO A 91 -25.12 5.77 -1.02
CA PRO A 91 -24.19 6.87 -0.94
C PRO A 91 -24.51 7.71 0.30
N THR A 92 -23.47 8.03 1.08
CA THR A 92 -23.67 8.95 2.19
C THR A 92 -24.12 10.31 1.65
N TYR A 93 -25.21 10.82 2.22
CA TYR A 93 -25.69 12.17 1.92
C TYR A 93 -24.83 13.26 2.59
N LEU A 94 -23.86 12.87 3.42
CA LEU A 94 -22.97 13.75 4.15
C LEU A 94 -21.76 14.12 3.29
N THR A 95 -21.40 15.39 3.32
CA THR A 95 -20.13 15.88 2.80
C THR A 95 -18.96 15.36 3.64
N PRO A 96 -17.73 15.31 3.09
CA PRO A 96 -16.54 14.95 3.87
C PRO A 96 -16.35 15.79 5.13
N GLN A 97 -16.70 17.09 5.07
CA GLN A 97 -16.63 18.01 6.20
C GLN A 97 -17.62 17.62 7.30
N GLU A 98 -18.84 17.24 6.95
CA GLU A 98 -19.86 16.81 7.92
C GLU A 98 -19.49 15.47 8.57
N ILE A 99 -18.88 14.55 7.82
CA ILE A 99 -18.35 13.29 8.37
C ILE A 99 -17.24 13.58 9.38
N ALA A 100 -16.32 14.49 9.05
CA ALA A 100 -15.26 14.90 9.96
C ALA A 100 -15.83 15.55 11.23
N ALA A 101 -16.78 16.47 11.08
CA ALA A 101 -17.44 17.14 12.21
C ALA A 101 -18.21 16.15 13.11
N TRP A 102 -18.88 15.16 12.53
CA TRP A 102 -19.52 14.08 13.29
C TRP A 102 -18.49 13.26 14.07
N GLY A 103 -17.36 12.92 13.46
CA GLY A 103 -16.27 12.20 14.11
C GLY A 103 -15.70 12.96 15.32
N GLU A 104 -15.46 14.25 15.18
CA GLU A 104 -15.01 15.12 16.28
C GLU A 104 -16.04 15.20 17.41
N LYS A 105 -17.32 15.34 17.07
CA LYS A 105 -18.41 15.34 18.06
C LYS A 105 -18.47 14.03 18.85
N MET A 106 -18.32 12.89 18.18
CA MET A 106 -18.31 11.57 18.83
C MET A 106 -17.10 11.41 19.74
N ARG A 107 -15.91 11.84 19.29
CA ARG A 107 -14.67 11.79 20.08
C ARG A 107 -14.79 12.63 21.35
N ALA A 108 -15.23 13.88 21.22
CA ALA A 108 -15.47 14.76 22.37
C ALA A 108 -16.49 14.16 23.35
N GLY A 109 -17.54 13.51 22.83
CA GLY A 109 -18.53 12.81 23.66
C GLY A 109 -17.97 11.59 24.40
N ILE A 110 -16.97 10.90 23.85
CA ILE A 110 -16.29 9.77 24.52
C ILE A 110 -15.34 10.30 25.59
N GLU A 111 -14.51 11.30 25.25
CA GLU A 111 -13.55 11.91 26.18
C GLU A 111 -14.24 12.53 27.39
N ALA A 112 -15.37 13.21 27.18
CA ALA A 112 -16.15 13.82 28.25
C ALA A 112 -16.76 12.82 29.25
N ARG A 113 -16.94 11.54 28.85
CA ARG A 113 -17.53 10.54 29.74
C ARG A 113 -16.61 10.09 30.86
N ASN A 114 -15.29 10.37 30.77
CA ASN A 114 -14.27 10.04 31.77
C ASN A 114 -14.55 8.72 32.51
N VAL A 115 -14.90 7.68 31.75
CA VAL A 115 -15.19 6.36 32.31
C VAL A 115 -13.88 5.63 32.34
N GLU A 116 -13.44 5.24 33.53
CA GLU A 116 -12.33 4.30 33.65
C GLU A 116 -12.73 3.02 32.91
N ALA A 117 -11.83 2.54 32.05
CA ALA A 117 -12.05 1.39 31.20
C ALA A 117 -12.07 0.09 32.04
N ASP A 118 -13.15 -0.16 32.77
CA ASP A 118 -13.37 -1.36 33.59
C ASP A 118 -13.87 -2.54 32.74
N PHE A 119 -13.13 -2.86 31.68
CA PHE A 119 -13.45 -3.99 30.80
C PHE A 119 -12.95 -5.32 31.37
N LEU A 120 -11.93 -5.27 32.22
CA LEU A 120 -11.31 -6.42 32.84
C LEU A 120 -10.88 -6.06 34.25
N THR A 121 -11.31 -6.89 35.20
CA THR A 121 -10.76 -6.87 36.55
C THR A 121 -9.28 -7.28 36.54
N ASP A 122 -8.53 -6.87 37.57
CA ASP A 122 -7.14 -7.30 37.75
C ASP A 122 -6.98 -8.83 37.73
N GLN A 123 -7.98 -9.55 38.23
CA GLN A 123 -8.03 -11.00 38.22
C GLN A 123 -8.13 -11.56 36.79
N GLU A 124 -8.96 -10.96 35.93
CA GLU A 124 -9.08 -11.35 34.53
C GLU A 124 -7.80 -11.06 33.76
N VAL A 125 -7.18 -9.90 34.00
CA VAL A 125 -5.88 -9.54 33.42
C VAL A 125 -4.79 -10.56 33.80
N ALA A 126 -4.72 -10.93 35.08
CA ALA A 126 -3.77 -11.94 35.56
C ALA A 126 -4.01 -13.31 34.91
N SER A 127 -5.28 -13.71 34.77
CA SER A 127 -5.66 -14.98 34.13
C SER A 127 -5.27 -15.03 32.65
N LEU A 128 -5.42 -13.91 31.93
CA LEU A 128 -5.03 -13.81 30.52
C LEU A 128 -3.52 -13.86 30.37
N ARG A 129 -2.77 -13.10 31.18
CA ARG A 129 -1.30 -13.11 31.16
C ARG A 129 -0.76 -14.53 31.37
N ALA A 130 -1.28 -15.26 32.36
CA ALA A 130 -0.84 -16.63 32.64
C ALA A 130 -1.04 -17.60 31.46
N ARG A 131 -2.07 -17.42 30.63
CA ARG A 131 -2.31 -18.28 29.45
C ARG A 131 -1.28 -18.09 28.35
N PHE A 132 -0.79 -16.86 28.21
CA PHE A 132 0.13 -16.46 27.13
C PHE A 132 1.59 -16.39 27.58
N ASP A 133 1.87 -16.43 28.88
CA ASP A 133 3.22 -16.53 29.43
C ASP A 133 3.80 -17.94 29.24
N ARG A 134 4.18 -18.25 27.99
CA ARG A 134 4.82 -19.50 27.62
C ARG A 134 6.31 -19.26 27.33
N PRO A 135 7.20 -20.16 27.78
CA PRO A 135 8.62 -20.07 27.43
C PRO A 135 8.78 -20.02 25.92
N ARG A 136 9.58 -19.06 25.41
CA ARG A 136 9.97 -19.06 23.99
C ARG A 136 10.66 -20.38 23.69
N ALA A 137 10.21 -21.05 22.63
CA ALA A 137 10.89 -22.24 22.11
C ALA A 137 12.37 -21.89 21.83
N ARG A 138 13.29 -22.60 22.49
CA ARG A 138 14.71 -22.49 22.22
C ARG A 138 15.02 -23.29 20.95
N ARG A 139 15.80 -22.69 20.05
CA ARG A 139 16.34 -23.37 18.85
C ARG A 139 17.53 -24.22 19.23
#